data_AF-A0A7X8P9N7-F1
#
_entry.id   AF-A0A7X8P9N7-F1
#
_cell.length_a   1.000
_cell.length_b   1.000
_cell.length_c   1.000
_cell.angle_alpha   90.00
_cell.angle_beta   90.00
_cell.angle_gamma   90.00
#
_symmetry.space_group_name_H-M   'P 1'
#
loop_
_entity.id
_entity.type
_entity.pdbx_description
1 polymer ?
#
loop_
_entity_poly.entity_id
_entity_poly.type
_entity_poly.pdbx_seq_one_letter_code
_entity_poly.pdbx_strand_id
1 'polypeptide(L)'
;MTRRTCVVDGDTFWLEGEKIRIADIDTPEISEPKCDSEYQLGMKATYRLRDLLNEGTFEVRPIGNRDEDRFGRKLRVVVRGGQSLGDQLVREGLARTWTGRREPWC
;
A
#
# COMPACT_ATOMS: atom_id res chain seq x y z
N MET A 1 -18.67 -11.09 -7.69
CA MET A 1 -17.34 -11.10 -8.34
C MET A 1 -16.29 -11.14 -7.25
N THR A 2 -15.50 -12.21 -7.16
CA THR A 2 -14.41 -12.34 -6.18
C THR A 2 -13.19 -11.59 -6.70
N ARG A 3 -12.68 -10.60 -5.96
CA ARG A 3 -11.42 -9.91 -6.32
C ARG A 3 -10.28 -10.92 -6.22
N ARG A 4 -9.50 -11.12 -7.29
CA ARG A 4 -8.32 -12.00 -7.28
C ARG A 4 -7.03 -11.19 -7.22
N THR A 5 -6.78 -10.35 -8.21
CA THR A 5 -5.60 -9.47 -8.23
C THR A 5 -6.00 -8.08 -8.68
N CYS A 6 -5.94 -7.09 -7.78
CA CYS A 6 -6.24 -5.68 -8.10
C CYS A 6 -5.73 -4.73 -7.01
N VAL A 7 -5.37 -3.51 -7.40
CA VAL A 7 -5.02 -2.46 -6.45
C VAL A 7 -6.29 -1.80 -5.90
N VAL A 8 -6.34 -1.60 -4.58
CA VAL A 8 -7.47 -0.96 -3.89
C VAL A 8 -7.17 0.52 -3.70
N ASP A 9 -6.02 0.85 -3.12
CA ASP A 9 -5.54 2.20 -2.85
C ASP A 9 -3.98 2.22 -2.86
N GLY A 10 -3.36 3.28 -2.33
CA GLY A 10 -1.91 3.47 -2.36
C GLY A 10 -1.09 2.45 -1.56
N ASP A 11 -1.70 1.71 -0.64
CA ASP A 11 -1.01 0.74 0.21
C ASP A 11 -1.75 -0.60 0.38
N THR A 12 -2.93 -0.75 -0.22
CA THR A 12 -3.75 -1.96 -0.15
C THR A 12 -4.01 -2.52 -1.54
N PHE A 13 -3.79 -3.83 -1.71
CA PHE A 13 -4.10 -4.55 -2.94
C PHE A 13 -4.51 -5.99 -2.65
N TRP A 14 -5.15 -6.61 -3.64
CA TRP A 14 -5.41 -8.05 -3.68
C TRP A 14 -4.36 -8.73 -4.55
N LEU A 15 -3.85 -9.86 -4.11
CA LEU A 15 -2.96 -10.74 -4.86
C LEU A 15 -3.44 -12.18 -4.72
N GLU A 16 -3.86 -12.78 -5.82
CA GLU A 16 -4.33 -14.18 -5.88
C GLU A 16 -5.43 -14.52 -4.85
N GLY A 17 -6.26 -13.54 -4.48
CA GLY A 17 -7.33 -13.68 -3.50
C GLY A 17 -6.94 -13.34 -2.06
N GLU A 18 -5.68 -13.00 -1.79
CA GLU A 18 -5.22 -12.49 -0.51
C GLU A 18 -5.21 -10.96 -0.49
N LYS A 19 -5.80 -10.35 0.56
CA LYS A 19 -5.79 -8.89 0.73
C LYS A 19 -4.55 -8.48 1.52
N ILE A 20 -3.69 -7.70 0.89
CA ILE A 20 -2.40 -7.28 1.43
C ILE A 20 -2.44 -5.78 1.76
N ARG A 21 -1.90 -5.42 2.92
CA ARG A 21 -1.56 -4.04 3.31
C ARG A 21 -0.03 -3.93 3.38
N ILE A 22 0.54 -3.00 2.60
CA ILE A 22 1.98 -2.70 2.57
C ILE A 22 2.37 -2.08 3.91
N ALA A 23 3.02 -2.84 4.77
CA ALA A 23 3.05 -2.58 6.20
C ALA A 23 4.13 -1.58 6.66
N ASP A 24 5.08 -1.23 5.79
CA ASP A 24 6.15 -0.26 6.04
C ASP A 24 5.77 1.19 5.69
N ILE A 25 4.55 1.42 5.16
CA ILE A 25 4.07 2.75 4.77
C ILE A 25 2.64 3.05 5.24
N ASP A 26 2.24 4.32 5.14
CA ASP A 26 0.85 4.79 5.12
C ASP A 26 0.62 5.67 3.89
N THR A 27 -0.53 5.53 3.25
CA THR A 27 -0.94 6.34 2.11
C THR A 27 -2.28 7.04 2.36
N PRO A 28 -2.55 8.15 1.66
CA PRO A 28 -3.84 8.83 1.71
C PRO A 28 -4.98 7.86 1.33
N GLU A 29 -6.08 7.86 2.10
CA GLU A 29 -7.23 6.99 1.80
C GLU A 29 -8.01 7.56 0.62
N ILE A 30 -8.42 6.71 -0.32
CA ILE A 30 -9.35 7.11 -1.40
C ILE A 30 -10.81 6.74 -1.10
N SER A 31 -11.04 5.86 -0.13
CA SER A 31 -12.37 5.34 0.20
C SER A 31 -13.16 6.31 1.10
N GLU A 32 -12.47 6.94 2.06
CA GLU A 32 -13.04 7.92 2.99
C GLU A 32 -12.09 9.11 3.23
N PRO A 33 -11.70 9.86 2.16
CA PRO A 33 -10.80 11.00 2.29
C PRO A 33 -11.40 12.10 3.16
N LYS A 34 -10.56 12.78 3.95
CA LYS A 34 -10.95 13.91 4.82
C LYS A 34 -10.95 15.25 4.09
N CYS A 35 -10.25 15.35 2.97
CA CYS A 35 -10.22 16.53 2.11
C CYS A 35 -9.85 16.16 0.65
N ASP A 36 -10.10 17.08 -0.29
CA ASP A 36 -9.83 16.86 -1.71
C ASP A 36 -8.35 16.60 -1.99
N SER A 37 -7.44 17.27 -1.28
CA SER A 37 -6.00 17.05 -1.45
C SER A 37 -5.58 15.63 -1.03
N GLU A 38 -6.18 15.08 0.04
CA GLU A 38 -5.96 13.68 0.45
C GLU A 38 -6.41 12.74 -0.68
N TYR A 39 -7.62 12.94 -1.21
CA TYR A 39 -8.14 12.11 -2.29
C TYR A 39 -7.26 12.14 -3.54
N GLN A 40 -6.85 13.34 -3.99
CA GLN A 40 -6.00 13.49 -5.16
C GLN A 40 -4.62 12.84 -4.97
N LEU A 41 -4.02 12.96 -3.78
CA LEU A 41 -2.76 12.30 -3.48
C LEU A 41 -2.92 10.78 -3.39
N GLY A 42 -4.01 10.31 -2.79
CA GLY A 42 -4.35 8.88 -2.71
C GLY A 42 -4.56 8.24 -4.08
N MET A 43 -5.21 8.94 -5.01
CA MET A 43 -5.36 8.50 -6.39
C MET A 43 -4.00 8.38 -7.10
N LYS A 44 -3.10 9.36 -6.90
CA LYS A 44 -1.72 9.28 -7.43
C LYS A 44 -0.95 8.10 -6.85
N ALA A 45 -1.02 7.89 -5.54
CA ALA A 45 -0.40 6.75 -4.86
C ALA A 45 -0.93 5.41 -5.39
N THR A 46 -2.25 5.31 -5.57
CA THR A 46 -2.94 4.12 -6.11
C THR A 46 -2.46 3.76 -7.50
N TYR A 47 -2.43 4.74 -8.42
CA TYR A 47 -1.94 4.51 -9.78
C TYR A 47 -0.45 4.16 -9.78
N ARG A 48 0.34 4.82 -8.95
CA ARG A 48 1.76 4.53 -8.87
C ARG A 48 2.04 3.13 -8.34
N LEU A 49 1.35 2.70 -7.29
CA LEU A 49 1.47 1.33 -6.77
C LEU A 49 1.10 0.32 -7.86
N ARG A 50 0.00 0.54 -8.60
CA ARG A 50 -0.38 -0.32 -9.72
C ARG A 50 0.73 -0.44 -10.76
N ASP A 51 1.30 0.68 -11.16
CA ASP A 51 2.36 0.70 -12.17
C ASP A 51 3.60 -0.05 -11.65
N LEU A 52 4.01 0.24 -10.40
CA LEU A 52 5.11 -0.47 -9.74
C LEU A 52 4.87 -1.98 -9.69
N LEU A 53 3.69 -2.46 -9.30
CA LEU A 53 3.39 -3.90 -9.26
C LEU A 53 3.39 -4.56 -10.65
N ASN A 54 3.07 -3.81 -11.70
CA ASN A 54 3.04 -4.31 -13.09
C ASN A 54 4.40 -4.24 -13.80
N GLU A 55 5.36 -3.46 -13.30
CA GLU A 55 6.70 -3.28 -13.90
C GLU A 55 7.58 -4.56 -13.86
N GLY A 56 7.16 -5.62 -13.16
CA GLY A 56 7.86 -6.90 -13.15
C GLY A 56 7.63 -7.69 -11.87
N THR A 57 8.35 -8.82 -11.73
CA THR A 57 8.25 -9.66 -10.53
C THR A 57 8.63 -8.88 -9.27
N PHE A 58 7.94 -9.20 -8.18
CA PHE A 58 8.19 -8.69 -6.84
C PHE A 58 8.00 -9.82 -5.83
N GLU A 59 8.56 -9.64 -4.65
CA GLU A 59 8.40 -10.51 -3.50
C GLU A 59 7.46 -9.87 -2.49
N VAL A 60 6.71 -10.71 -1.79
CA VAL A 60 5.80 -10.31 -0.70
C VAL A 60 6.33 -10.95 0.57
N ARG A 61 6.91 -10.14 1.47
CA ARG A 61 7.60 -10.62 2.67
C ARG A 61 6.79 -10.28 3.93
N PRO A 62 6.66 -11.20 4.90
CA PRO A 62 6.06 -10.87 6.20
C PRO A 62 6.91 -9.82 6.94
N ILE A 63 6.29 -9.06 7.84
CA ILE A 63 6.98 -8.08 8.68
C ILE A 63 6.72 -8.36 10.16
N GLY A 64 7.79 -8.33 10.96
CA GLY A 64 7.71 -8.56 12.40
C GLY A 64 6.96 -9.85 12.77
N ASN A 65 6.25 -9.83 13.90
CA ASN A 65 5.54 -10.99 14.44
C ASN A 65 4.02 -10.97 14.15
N ARG A 66 3.51 -9.90 13.53
CA ARG A 66 2.08 -9.72 13.28
C ARG A 66 1.79 -9.97 11.82
N ASP A 67 1.14 -11.10 11.53
CA ASP A 67 0.84 -11.51 10.15
C ASP A 67 -0.37 -10.77 9.55
N GLU A 68 -1.33 -10.38 10.40
CA GLU A 68 -2.62 -9.85 9.96
C GLU A 68 -3.08 -8.67 10.82
N ASP A 69 -3.76 -7.70 10.21
CA ASP A 69 -4.42 -6.63 10.94
C ASP A 69 -5.83 -7.02 11.43
N ARG A 70 -6.49 -6.12 12.16
CA ARG A 70 -7.84 -6.37 12.71
C ARG A 70 -8.93 -6.50 11.64
N PHE A 71 -8.62 -6.16 10.38
CA PHE A 71 -9.53 -6.17 9.25
C PHE A 71 -9.30 -7.37 8.31
N GLY A 72 -8.42 -8.30 8.70
CA GLY A 72 -8.11 -9.48 7.91
C GLY A 72 -7.11 -9.24 6.79
N ARG A 73 -6.39 -8.10 6.77
CA ARG A 73 -5.36 -7.82 5.76
C ARG A 73 -4.03 -8.40 6.21
N LYS A 74 -3.36 -9.14 5.32
CA LYS A 74 -1.98 -9.55 5.54
C LYS A 74 -1.05 -8.35 5.56
N LEU A 75 -0.20 -8.29 6.56
CA LEU A 75 0.83 -7.26 6.70
C LEU A 75 2.10 -7.73 6.00
N ARG A 76 2.47 -7.05 4.91
CA ARG A 76 3.61 -7.45 4.08
C ARG A 76 4.45 -6.26 3.68
N VAL A 77 5.74 -6.47 3.44
CA VAL A 77 6.59 -5.55 2.68
C VAL A 77 6.71 -6.08 1.26
N VAL A 78 6.52 -5.20 0.28
CA VAL A 78 6.62 -5.54 -1.14
C VAL A 78 7.97 -5.12 -1.66
N VAL A 79 8.75 -6.06 -2.19
CA VAL A 79 10.17 -5.88 -2.51
C VAL A 79 10.46 -6.25 -3.95
N ARG A 80 11.26 -5.44 -4.65
CA ARG A 80 11.85 -5.79 -5.95
C ARG A 80 13.35 -5.53 -5.93
N GLY A 81 14.16 -6.51 -6.30
CA GLY A 81 15.62 -6.35 -6.34
C GLY A 81 16.23 -5.94 -4.99
N GLY A 82 15.62 -6.35 -3.88
CA GLY A 82 16.04 -5.96 -2.53
C GLY A 82 15.56 -4.58 -2.06
N GLN A 83 14.80 -3.84 -2.86
CA GLN A 83 14.29 -2.51 -2.51
C GLN A 83 12.78 -2.57 -2.23
N SER A 84 12.32 -1.88 -1.17
CA SER A 84 10.89 -1.74 -0.89
C SER A 84 10.22 -0.85 -1.95
N LEU A 85 9.13 -1.34 -2.53
CA LEU A 85 8.25 -0.51 -3.37
C LEU A 85 7.51 0.54 -2.54
N GLY A 86 7.28 0.26 -1.25
CA GLY A 86 6.73 1.24 -0.32
C GLY A 86 7.67 2.42 -0.09
N ASP A 87 8.96 2.14 0.15
CA ASP A 87 9.97 3.21 0.26
C ASP A 87 10.08 4.05 -1.02
N GLN A 88 9.82 3.44 -2.18
CA GLN A 88 9.76 4.19 -3.43
C GLN A 88 8.58 5.17 -3.44
N LEU A 89 7.39 4.76 -3.02
CA LEU A 89 6.25 5.67 -2.86
C LEU A 89 6.53 6.80 -1.86
N VAL A 90 7.26 6.50 -0.78
CA VAL A 90 7.70 7.53 0.19
C VAL A 90 8.64 8.54 -0.45
N ARG A 91 9.67 8.08 -1.19
CA ARG A 91 10.61 8.97 -1.90
C ARG A 91 9.92 9.83 -2.96
N GLU A 92 8.88 9.31 -3.59
CA GLU A 92 8.07 10.02 -4.58
C GLU A 92 7.02 10.96 -3.93
N GLY A 93 6.94 11.01 -2.60
CA GLY A 93 6.01 11.89 -1.86
C GLY A 93 4.55 11.42 -1.87
N LEU A 94 4.32 10.13 -2.17
CA LEU A 94 2.99 9.52 -2.29
C LEU A 94 2.58 8.72 -1.05
N ALA A 95 3.53 8.49 -0.14
CA ALA A 95 3.33 7.74 1.10
C ALA A 95 4.20 8.35 2.23
N ARG A 96 3.92 7.96 3.48
CA ARG A 96 4.79 8.18 4.64
C ARG A 96 5.28 6.84 5.15
N THR A 97 6.49 6.80 5.71
CA THR A 97 6.96 5.61 6.44
C THR A 97 6.03 5.34 7.62
N TRP A 98 5.65 4.09 7.82
CA TRP A 98 4.78 3.70 8.93
C TRP A 98 5.50 3.87 10.27
N THR A 99 4.92 4.67 11.17
CA THR A 99 5.46 4.96 12.51
C THR A 99 4.65 4.32 13.64
N GLY A 100 3.74 3.39 13.32
CA GLY A 100 2.85 2.74 14.30
C GLY A 100 1.47 3.38 14.42
N ARG A 101 1.24 4.52 13.76
CA ARG A 101 -0.07 5.17 13.69
C ARG A 101 -0.26 5.88 12.36
N ARG A 102 -1.52 6.03 11.94
CA ARG A 102 -1.89 6.89 10.82
C ARG A 102 -1.74 8.35 11.21
N GLU A 103 -1.26 9.16 10.27
CA GLU A 103 -1.18 10.61 10.40
C GLU A 103 -2.13 11.29 9.42
N PRO A 104 -2.58 12.51 9.70
CA PRO A 104 -3.48 13.20 8.79
C PRO A 104 -2.76 13.69 7.53
N TRP A 105 -3.49 13.65 6.42
CA TRP A 105 -3.08 14.09 5.07
C TRP A 105 -3.70 15.43 4.67
N CYS A 106 -4.56 15.94 5.56
CA CYS A 106 -5.00 17.31 5.68
C CYS A 106 -4.33 17.87 6.95
#